data_AF-A0A1F7LZY5-F1
#
_entry.id   AF-A0A1F7LZY5-F1
#
_cell.length_a   1.000
_cell.length_b   1.000
_cell.length_c   1.000
_cell.angle_alpha   90.00
_cell.angle_beta   90.00
_cell.angle_gamma   90.00
#
_symmetry.space_group_name_H-M   'P 1'
#
loop_
_entity.id
_entity.type
_entity.pdbx_description
1 polymer ?
#
loop_
_entity_poly.entity_id
_entity_poly.type
_entity_poly.pdbx_seq_one_letter_code
_entity_poly.pdbx_strand_id
1 'polypeptide(L)'
;MTRADNAALGYRRAGLSVIATRPEDKRPCGPWKAYQRRRPTEDEVHSWYRHHPGAGVGIVCGSISGLVVVDGDPRNGGGLAELAPRLPPTPTVETGGGGRHYYFHLPIGLRVAKVPALLPGVDLQAEGSYVVAPPTVHPSGRPYRWLPGLALGDVPLAPLPLVVRHLLALHRPPPADRPVPARARRGHDAGPSLETVLSRLEGVRRVGSGWLARCPAHPDREPSLSVGAGEGGRLLLHCFAGCDFGEIVHALAEEAIP
;
A
#
# COMPACT_ATOMS: atom_id res chain seq x y z
N MET A 1 -28.06 -5.51 -18.05
CA MET A 1 -26.92 -5.24 -17.14
C MET A 1 -27.25 -4.01 -16.32
N THR A 2 -26.99 -4.03 -15.01
CA THR A 2 -27.23 -2.88 -14.13
C THR A 2 -26.09 -1.86 -14.25
N ARG A 3 -26.26 -0.64 -13.71
CA ARG A 3 -25.16 0.34 -13.67
C ARG A 3 -23.95 -0.17 -12.87
N ALA A 4 -24.21 -0.92 -11.79
CA ALA A 4 -23.16 -1.51 -10.96
C ALA A 4 -22.43 -2.66 -11.68
N ASP A 5 -23.14 -3.48 -12.44
CA ASP A 5 -22.58 -4.54 -13.30
C ASP A 5 -21.57 -3.97 -14.30
N ASN A 6 -21.98 -2.95 -15.07
CA ASN A 6 -21.10 -2.27 -16.02
C ASN A 6 -19.87 -1.66 -15.35
N ALA A 7 -20.03 -1.08 -14.15
CA ALA A 7 -18.93 -0.49 -13.40
C ALA A 7 -17.96 -1.55 -12.86
N ALA A 8 -18.45 -2.66 -12.32
CA ALA A 8 -17.64 -3.76 -11.84
C ALA A 8 -16.76 -4.35 -12.96
N LEU A 9 -17.33 -4.54 -14.16
CA LEU A 9 -16.58 -4.97 -15.34
C LEU A 9 -15.57 -3.91 -15.79
N GLY A 10 -15.91 -2.62 -15.68
CA GLY A 10 -14.98 -1.51 -15.92
C GLY A 10 -13.75 -1.55 -15.02
N TYR A 11 -13.95 -1.71 -13.71
CA TYR A 11 -12.85 -1.86 -12.75
C TYR A 11 -12.04 -3.13 -13.00
N ARG A 12 -12.70 -4.25 -13.36
CA ARG A 12 -12.02 -5.47 -13.74
C ARG A 12 -11.11 -5.27 -14.96
N ARG A 13 -11.58 -4.59 -16.00
CA ARG A 13 -10.77 -4.23 -17.18
C ARG A 13 -9.59 -3.32 -16.83
N ALA A 14 -9.74 -2.47 -15.81
CA ALA A 14 -8.65 -1.67 -15.25
C ALA A 14 -7.69 -2.48 -14.36
N GLY A 15 -7.81 -3.81 -14.33
CA GLY A 15 -6.92 -4.68 -13.55
C GLY A 15 -7.26 -4.78 -12.07
N LEU A 16 -8.44 -4.32 -11.65
CA LEU A 16 -8.87 -4.38 -10.24
C LEU A 16 -9.66 -5.66 -9.96
N SER A 17 -9.49 -6.22 -8.76
CA SER A 17 -10.36 -7.31 -8.28
C SER A 17 -11.60 -6.72 -7.62
N VAL A 18 -12.77 -7.20 -8.01
CA VAL A 18 -14.07 -6.65 -7.57
C VAL A 18 -14.95 -7.70 -6.92
N ILE A 19 -15.91 -7.21 -6.13
CA ILE A 19 -16.94 -8.00 -5.46
C ILE A 19 -18.28 -7.26 -5.49
N ALA A 20 -19.39 -7.98 -5.48
CA ALA A 20 -20.69 -7.39 -5.22
C ALA A 20 -20.88 -7.12 -3.72
N THR A 21 -21.41 -5.94 -3.37
CA THR A 21 -21.66 -5.54 -1.98
C THR A 21 -23.13 -5.20 -1.77
N ARG A 22 -23.61 -5.42 -0.55
CA ARG A 22 -24.95 -5.06 -0.11
C ARG A 22 -25.04 -3.56 0.15
N PRO A 23 -25.97 -2.81 -0.47
CA PRO A 23 -26.07 -1.37 -0.26
C PRO A 23 -26.41 -0.98 1.18
N GLU A 24 -27.13 -1.82 1.92
CA GLU A 24 -27.61 -1.58 3.28
C GLU A 24 -26.51 -1.56 4.34
N ASP A 25 -25.52 -2.44 4.21
CA ASP A 25 -24.49 -2.63 5.23
C ASP A 25 -23.08 -2.77 4.68
N LYS A 26 -22.93 -2.63 3.36
CA LYS A 26 -21.65 -2.64 2.62
C LYS A 26 -20.89 -3.95 2.74
N ARG A 27 -21.52 -5.02 3.23
CA ARG A 27 -20.92 -6.35 3.30
C ARG A 27 -20.99 -7.05 1.94
N PRO A 28 -20.12 -8.01 1.65
CA PRO A 28 -20.15 -8.72 0.37
C PRO A 28 -21.42 -9.55 0.25
N CYS A 29 -21.99 -9.67 -0.95
CA CYS A 29 -23.20 -10.48 -1.19
C CYS A 29 -22.94 -11.99 -1.02
N GLY A 30 -21.68 -12.42 -0.98
CA GLY A 30 -21.30 -13.82 -0.79
C GLY A 30 -19.82 -13.99 -0.37
N PRO A 31 -19.30 -15.23 -0.39
CA PRO A 31 -17.89 -15.50 -0.09
C PRO A 31 -16.97 -14.71 -1.01
N TRP A 32 -16.09 -13.90 -0.42
CA TRP A 32 -15.28 -12.94 -1.17
C TRP A 32 -13.77 -13.16 -1.05
N LYS A 33 -13.33 -13.95 -0.06
CA LYS A 33 -11.92 -14.12 0.28
C LYS A 33 -11.09 -14.71 -0.87
N ALA A 34 -11.69 -15.51 -1.74
CA ALA A 34 -11.05 -16.01 -2.96
C ALA A 34 -10.59 -14.87 -3.87
N TYR A 35 -11.31 -13.75 -3.89
CA TYR A 35 -11.01 -12.60 -4.74
C TYR A 35 -9.83 -11.74 -4.23
N GLN A 36 -9.24 -12.11 -3.09
CA GLN A 36 -7.94 -11.59 -2.65
C GLN A 36 -6.76 -12.27 -3.36
N ARG A 37 -7.00 -13.40 -4.04
CA ARG A 37 -5.96 -14.21 -4.70
C ARG A 37 -6.16 -14.36 -6.20
N ARG A 38 -7.39 -14.18 -6.68
CA ARG A 38 -7.73 -14.16 -8.11
C ARG A 38 -8.74 -13.05 -8.39
N ARG A 39 -8.84 -12.59 -9.63
CA ARG A 39 -9.94 -11.71 -10.04
C ARG A 39 -11.16 -12.56 -10.39
N PRO A 40 -12.40 -12.04 -10.21
CA PRO A 40 -13.58 -12.74 -10.69
C PRO A 40 -13.59 -12.82 -12.21
N THR A 41 -14.27 -13.81 -12.76
CA THR A 41 -14.62 -13.89 -14.18
C THR A 41 -15.79 -12.95 -14.50
N GLU A 42 -16.02 -12.66 -15.79
CA GLU A 42 -17.17 -11.83 -16.19
C GLU A 42 -18.50 -12.51 -15.87
N ASP A 43 -18.57 -13.83 -16.05
CA ASP A 43 -19.76 -14.63 -15.70
C ASP A 43 -20.07 -14.59 -14.20
N GLU A 44 -19.04 -14.64 -13.34
CA GLU A 44 -19.21 -14.46 -11.89
C GLU A 44 -19.78 -13.07 -11.57
N VAL A 45 -19.23 -12.02 -12.20
CA VAL A 45 -19.72 -10.64 -12.03
C VAL A 45 -21.18 -10.51 -12.47
N HIS A 46 -21.52 -10.97 -13.67
CA HIS A 46 -22.89 -10.96 -14.17
C HIS A 46 -23.84 -11.79 -13.30
N SER A 47 -23.39 -12.94 -12.81
CA SER A 47 -24.17 -13.79 -11.91
C SER A 47 -24.53 -13.04 -10.63
N TRP A 48 -23.61 -12.30 -10.01
CA TRP A 48 -23.92 -11.52 -8.81
C TRP A 48 -25.04 -10.51 -9.05
N TYR A 49 -24.99 -9.76 -10.16
CA TYR A 49 -25.98 -8.72 -10.43
C TYR A 49 -27.30 -9.26 -10.98
N ARG A 50 -27.34 -10.49 -11.52
CA ARG A 50 -28.60 -11.19 -11.81
C ARG A 50 -29.32 -11.60 -10.52
N HIS A 51 -28.59 -12.13 -9.54
CA HIS A 51 -29.16 -12.57 -8.26
C HIS A 51 -29.38 -11.41 -7.27
N HIS A 52 -28.61 -10.33 -7.41
CA HIS A 52 -28.69 -9.13 -6.57
C HIS A 52 -28.70 -7.85 -7.42
N PRO A 53 -29.81 -7.52 -8.11
CA PRO A 53 -29.88 -6.37 -9.00
C PRO A 53 -29.59 -5.01 -8.32
N GLY A 54 -29.83 -4.92 -7.01
CA GLY A 54 -29.55 -3.73 -6.19
C GLY A 54 -28.15 -3.68 -5.58
N ALA A 55 -27.29 -4.67 -5.83
CA ALA A 55 -25.95 -4.71 -5.24
C ALA A 55 -25.07 -3.53 -5.70
N GLY A 56 -24.22 -3.08 -4.79
CA GLY A 56 -23.10 -2.20 -5.05
C GLY A 56 -21.87 -2.93 -5.59
N VAL A 57 -20.78 -2.19 -5.68
CA VAL A 57 -19.46 -2.64 -6.10
C VAL A 57 -18.47 -2.41 -4.97
N GLY A 58 -17.69 -3.44 -4.64
CA GLY A 58 -16.48 -3.32 -3.83
C GLY A 58 -15.24 -3.60 -4.67
N ILE A 59 -14.15 -2.91 -4.37
CA ILE A 59 -12.81 -3.16 -4.93
C ILE A 59 -11.96 -3.77 -3.83
N VAL A 60 -11.44 -4.98 -4.07
CA VAL A 60 -10.52 -5.67 -3.16
C VAL A 60 -9.16 -4.97 -3.20
N CYS A 61 -8.65 -4.58 -2.04
CA CYS A 61 -7.39 -3.85 -1.93
C CYS A 61 -6.19 -4.81 -1.79
N GLY A 62 -4.98 -4.26 -1.77
CA GLY A 62 -3.72 -4.98 -1.69
C GLY A 62 -3.17 -5.37 -3.05
N SER A 63 -2.22 -6.29 -3.03
CA SER A 63 -1.44 -6.76 -4.18
C SER A 63 -2.29 -7.24 -5.36
N ILE A 64 -3.44 -7.87 -5.10
CA ILE A 64 -4.32 -8.37 -6.17
C ILE A 64 -4.83 -7.25 -7.10
N SER A 65 -4.97 -6.04 -6.57
CA SER A 65 -5.37 -4.85 -7.33
C SER A 65 -4.24 -3.83 -7.48
N GLY A 66 -3.08 -4.07 -6.85
CA GLY A 66 -2.00 -3.08 -6.78
C GLY A 66 -2.43 -1.79 -6.07
N LEU A 67 -3.29 -1.89 -5.05
CA LEU A 67 -3.93 -0.74 -4.41
C LEU A 67 -3.75 -0.69 -2.89
N VAL A 68 -3.45 0.50 -2.38
CA VAL A 68 -3.68 0.91 -0.99
C VAL A 68 -4.63 2.10 -1.01
N VAL A 69 -5.56 2.16 -0.07
CA VAL A 69 -6.55 3.24 0.00
C VAL A 69 -6.53 3.86 1.39
N VAL A 70 -6.37 5.18 1.45
CA VAL A 70 -6.58 5.97 2.68
C VAL A 70 -8.07 6.29 2.74
N ASP A 71 -8.76 5.71 3.71
CA ASP A 71 -10.22 5.74 3.88
C ASP A 71 -10.56 6.57 5.12
N GLY A 72 -11.06 7.78 4.92
CA GLY A 72 -11.45 8.66 6.01
C GLY A 72 -12.96 8.81 6.11
N ASP A 73 -13.49 8.60 7.32
CA ASP A 73 -14.90 8.82 7.66
C ASP A 73 -14.99 9.81 8.85
N PRO A 74 -15.51 11.03 8.63
CA PRO A 74 -15.56 12.06 9.66
C PRO A 74 -16.42 11.68 10.88
N ARG A 75 -17.28 10.65 10.75
CA ARG A 75 -18.15 10.18 11.83
C ARG A 75 -17.40 9.35 12.88
N ASN A 76 -16.15 8.98 12.60
CA ASN A 76 -15.34 8.13 13.48
C ASN A 76 -14.37 8.93 14.37
N GLY A 77 -14.76 10.13 14.80
CA GLY A 77 -14.02 10.92 15.81
C GLY A 77 -12.73 11.58 15.31
N GLY A 78 -12.58 11.77 14.00
CA GLY A 78 -11.42 12.40 13.37
C GLY A 78 -11.64 12.49 11.87
N GLY A 79 -10.58 12.55 11.06
CA GLY A 79 -10.74 12.54 9.61
C GLY A 79 -9.54 13.05 8.83
N LEU A 80 -9.81 13.48 7.60
CA LEU A 80 -8.78 13.74 6.60
C LEU A 80 -8.29 15.19 6.55
N ALA A 81 -8.79 16.08 7.42
CA ALA A 81 -8.54 17.52 7.30
C ALA A 81 -7.04 17.87 7.30
N GLU A 82 -6.24 17.23 8.15
CA GLU A 82 -4.79 17.45 8.23
C GLU A 82 -3.98 16.63 7.21
N LEU A 83 -4.47 15.44 6.87
CA LEU A 83 -3.75 14.51 6.00
C LEU A 83 -3.98 14.83 4.51
N ALA A 84 -5.22 15.10 4.10
CA ALA A 84 -5.60 15.29 2.69
C ALA A 84 -4.79 16.38 1.97
N PRO A 85 -4.49 17.56 2.56
CA PRO A 85 -3.66 18.57 1.91
C PRO A 85 -2.22 18.11 1.62
N ARG A 86 -1.76 17.03 2.28
CA ARG A 86 -0.43 16.44 2.13
C ARG A 86 -0.41 15.24 1.18
N LEU A 87 -1.57 14.83 0.66
CA LEU A 87 -1.68 13.74 -0.29
C LEU A 87 -1.54 14.28 -1.72
N PRO A 88 -0.78 13.61 -2.60
CA PRO A 88 -0.72 14.01 -4.00
C PRO A 88 -2.08 13.76 -4.68
N PRO A 89 -2.38 14.47 -5.79
CA PRO A 89 -3.52 14.16 -6.63
C PRO A 89 -3.50 12.70 -7.06
N THR A 90 -4.64 12.03 -6.90
CA THR A 90 -4.81 10.59 -7.16
C THR A 90 -6.30 10.28 -7.30
N PRO A 91 -6.72 9.11 -7.83
CA PRO A 91 -8.14 8.77 -7.91
C PRO A 91 -8.78 8.87 -6.53
N THR A 92 -9.85 9.66 -6.45
CA THR A 92 -10.46 10.03 -5.16
C THR A 92 -11.97 9.88 -5.24
N VAL A 93 -12.52 9.16 -4.27
CA VAL A 93 -13.97 8.97 -4.12
C VAL A 93 -14.47 9.82 -2.97
N GLU A 94 -15.55 10.55 -3.19
CA GLU A 94 -16.40 11.06 -2.13
C GLU A 94 -17.39 9.97 -1.69
N THR A 95 -17.45 9.71 -0.39
CA THR A 95 -18.35 8.71 0.18
C THR A 95 -19.70 9.31 0.52
N GLY A 96 -20.76 8.51 0.49
CA GLY A 96 -22.09 9.00 0.88
C GLY A 96 -22.23 9.38 2.37
N GLY A 97 -21.22 9.07 3.19
CA GLY A 97 -21.12 9.49 4.60
C GLY A 97 -20.41 10.84 4.80
N GLY A 98 -19.98 11.52 3.73
CA GLY A 98 -19.21 12.77 3.79
C GLY A 98 -17.70 12.58 3.99
N GLY A 99 -17.23 11.33 3.88
CA GLY A 99 -15.80 10.98 3.91
C GLY A 99 -15.18 10.91 2.51
N ARG A 100 -13.93 10.47 2.43
CA ARG A 100 -13.22 10.25 1.16
C ARG A 100 -12.35 9.01 1.17
N HIS A 101 -12.21 8.38 0.01
CA HIS A 101 -11.20 7.36 -0.25
C HIS A 101 -10.15 7.91 -1.23
N TYR A 102 -8.88 7.93 -0.85
CA TYR A 102 -7.76 8.27 -1.74
C TYR A 102 -7.02 6.99 -2.13
N TYR A 103 -6.99 6.67 -3.42
CA TYR A 103 -6.43 5.44 -3.95
C TYR A 103 -4.97 5.65 -4.35
N PHE A 104 -4.06 4.80 -3.91
CA PHE A 104 -2.64 4.86 -4.23
C PHE A 104 -2.15 3.54 -4.81
N HIS A 105 -1.13 3.62 -5.65
CA HIS A 105 -0.45 2.46 -6.18
C HIS A 105 0.32 1.75 -5.06
N LEU A 106 0.13 0.44 -4.96
CA LEU A 106 0.96 -0.46 -4.17
C LEU A 106 1.96 -1.13 -5.10
N PRO A 107 3.27 -0.82 -4.99
CA PRO A 107 4.30 -1.45 -5.79
C PRO A 107 4.30 -2.96 -5.67
N ILE A 108 4.65 -3.63 -6.77
CA ILE A 108 4.88 -5.08 -6.80
C ILE A 108 5.94 -5.42 -5.73
N GLY A 109 5.74 -6.53 -5.01
CA GLY A 109 6.64 -6.98 -3.94
C GLY A 109 6.37 -6.34 -2.57
N LEU A 110 5.76 -5.16 -2.51
CA LEU A 110 5.39 -4.54 -1.24
C LEU A 110 4.05 -5.10 -0.73
N ARG A 111 4.05 -5.62 0.51
CA ARG A 111 2.84 -6.06 1.19
C ARG A 111 2.53 -5.16 2.38
N VAL A 112 1.35 -4.55 2.35
CA VAL A 112 0.83 -3.69 3.43
C VAL A 112 -0.46 -4.32 3.94
N ALA A 113 -0.52 -4.66 5.23
CA ALA A 113 -1.75 -5.12 5.86
C ALA A 113 -2.73 -3.94 6.05
N LYS A 114 -4.04 -4.23 6.14
CA LYS A 114 -5.01 -3.25 6.63
C LYS A 114 -4.55 -2.69 7.98
N VAL A 115 -4.61 -1.37 8.14
CA VAL A 115 -4.38 -0.69 9.43
C VAL A 115 -5.65 0.05 9.82
N PRO A 116 -6.45 -0.49 10.76
CA PRO A 116 -7.57 0.26 11.31
C PRO A 116 -7.06 1.43 12.15
N ALA A 117 -7.73 2.58 12.09
CA ALA A 117 -7.39 3.77 12.85
C ALA A 117 -5.92 4.20 12.71
N LEU A 118 -5.38 4.19 11.49
CA LEU A 118 -4.05 4.74 11.17
C LEU A 118 -3.89 6.16 11.76
N LEU A 119 -4.97 6.95 11.68
CA LEU A 119 -5.22 8.16 12.46
C LEU A 119 -6.67 8.11 12.98
N PRO A 120 -7.05 8.94 13.96
CA PRO A 120 -8.46 9.09 14.34
C PRO A 120 -9.35 9.34 13.11
N GLY A 121 -10.34 8.48 12.90
CA GLY A 121 -11.26 8.55 11.76
C GLY A 121 -10.67 8.20 10.39
N VAL A 122 -9.44 7.65 10.32
CA VAL A 122 -8.78 7.27 9.06
C VAL A 122 -8.25 5.83 9.15
N ASP A 123 -8.77 4.98 8.28
CA ASP A 123 -8.29 3.61 8.05
C ASP A 123 -7.33 3.57 6.85
N LEU A 124 -6.39 2.64 6.87
CA LEU A 124 -5.65 2.21 5.68
C LEU A 124 -6.19 0.87 5.20
N GLN A 125 -6.79 0.87 4.01
CA GLN A 125 -7.29 -0.34 3.35
C GLN A 125 -6.21 -0.89 2.41
N ALA A 126 -5.87 -2.16 2.57
CA ALA A 126 -4.77 -2.81 1.85
C ALA A 126 -5.02 -4.34 1.81
N GLU A 127 -4.00 -5.16 2.03
CA GLU A 127 -4.13 -6.61 2.08
C GLU A 127 -5.24 -7.04 3.06
N GLY A 128 -6.09 -7.97 2.61
CA GLY A 128 -7.15 -8.52 3.44
C GLY A 128 -8.43 -7.70 3.53
N SER A 129 -8.49 -6.53 2.88
CA SER A 129 -9.66 -5.64 2.90
C SER A 129 -10.17 -5.26 1.49
N TYR A 130 -11.25 -4.49 1.46
CA TYR A 130 -11.86 -3.94 0.26
C TYR A 130 -12.48 -2.57 0.60
N VAL A 131 -12.72 -1.75 -0.43
CA VAL A 131 -13.46 -0.49 -0.32
C VAL A 131 -14.72 -0.53 -1.19
N VAL A 132 -15.77 0.17 -0.76
CA VAL A 132 -16.94 0.39 -1.61
C VAL A 132 -16.61 1.43 -2.68
N ALA A 133 -16.98 1.15 -3.92
CA ALA A 133 -16.65 1.97 -5.07
C ALA A 133 -17.91 2.56 -5.74
N PRO A 134 -17.77 3.68 -6.49
CA PRO A 134 -18.84 4.18 -7.35
C PRO A 134 -19.32 3.08 -8.33
N PRO A 135 -20.61 3.02 -8.69
CA PRO A 135 -21.68 3.97 -8.36
C PRO A 135 -22.52 3.54 -7.14
N THR A 136 -21.98 2.73 -6.22
CA THR A 136 -22.75 2.19 -5.07
C THR A 136 -23.48 3.29 -4.28
N VAL A 137 -24.70 3.03 -3.86
CA VAL A 137 -25.48 3.95 -3.01
C VAL A 137 -25.18 3.65 -1.53
N HIS A 138 -24.77 4.66 -0.78
CA HIS A 138 -24.56 4.54 0.67
C HIS A 138 -25.91 4.38 1.40
N PRO A 139 -25.96 3.77 2.60
CA PRO A 139 -27.18 3.70 3.41
C PRO A 139 -27.87 5.03 3.70
N SER A 140 -27.14 6.16 3.58
CA SER A 140 -27.70 7.52 3.68
C SER A 140 -28.48 7.97 2.44
N GLY A 141 -28.56 7.15 1.39
CA GLY A 141 -29.13 7.48 0.08
C GLY A 141 -28.17 8.23 -0.85
N ARG A 142 -27.03 8.73 -0.36
CA ARG A 142 -26.02 9.41 -1.19
C ARG A 142 -25.10 8.40 -1.88
N PRO A 143 -24.82 8.51 -3.19
CA PRO A 143 -23.93 7.58 -3.87
C PRO A 143 -22.45 7.88 -3.58
N TYR A 144 -21.63 6.84 -3.62
CA TYR A 144 -20.18 6.97 -3.81
C TYR A 144 -19.91 7.54 -5.20
N ARG A 145 -19.10 8.58 -5.32
CA ARG A 145 -18.76 9.24 -6.60
C ARG A 145 -17.28 9.54 -6.69
N TRP A 146 -16.70 9.37 -7.87
CA TRP A 146 -15.39 9.97 -8.16
C TRP A 146 -15.51 11.49 -8.08
N LEU A 147 -14.51 12.14 -7.48
CA LEU A 147 -14.40 13.59 -7.57
C LEU A 147 -14.13 13.99 -9.03
N PRO A 148 -14.63 15.15 -9.49
CA PRO A 148 -14.44 15.60 -10.87
C PRO A 148 -12.96 15.62 -11.26
N GLY A 149 -12.61 14.99 -12.39
CA GLY A 149 -11.23 14.89 -12.89
C GLY A 149 -10.32 13.96 -12.09
N LEU A 150 -10.84 13.26 -11.09
CA LEU A 150 -10.10 12.34 -10.22
C LEU A 150 -10.71 10.92 -10.25
N ALA A 151 -11.31 10.51 -11.36
CA ALA A 151 -11.73 9.12 -11.55
C ALA A 151 -10.54 8.22 -11.93
N LEU A 152 -10.72 6.91 -11.76
CA LEU A 152 -9.80 5.94 -12.35
C LEU A 152 -9.75 6.13 -13.87
N GLY A 153 -8.55 6.39 -14.41
CA GLY A 153 -8.32 6.68 -15.82
C GLY A 153 -8.18 8.17 -16.15
N ASP A 154 -8.76 9.05 -15.34
CA ASP A 154 -8.61 10.51 -15.52
C ASP A 154 -7.28 11.02 -14.92
N VAL A 155 -6.85 10.39 -13.82
CA VAL A 155 -5.61 10.68 -13.10
C VAL A 155 -4.89 9.36 -12.78
N PRO A 156 -3.55 9.29 -12.89
CA PRO A 156 -2.82 8.08 -12.50
C PRO A 156 -2.95 7.83 -10.99
N LEU A 157 -2.85 6.56 -10.60
CA LEU A 157 -2.63 6.20 -9.20
C LEU A 157 -1.29 6.77 -8.74
N ALA A 158 -1.31 7.71 -7.81
CA ALA A 158 -0.08 8.22 -7.23
C ALA A 158 0.65 7.12 -6.44
N PRO A 159 2.00 7.16 -6.36
CA PRO A 159 2.76 6.29 -5.46
C PRO A 159 2.29 6.43 -4.01
N LEU A 160 2.54 5.40 -3.20
CA LEU A 160 2.25 5.45 -1.76
C LEU A 160 2.95 6.66 -1.10
N PRO A 161 2.20 7.64 -0.55
CA PRO A 161 2.80 8.90 -0.09
C PRO A 161 3.75 8.70 1.09
N LEU A 162 4.83 9.49 1.14
CA LEU A 162 5.82 9.43 2.22
C LEU A 162 5.19 9.62 3.61
N VAL A 163 4.20 10.51 3.72
CA VAL A 163 3.45 10.72 4.97
C VAL A 163 2.75 9.44 5.43
N VAL A 164 2.13 8.69 4.51
CA VAL A 164 1.47 7.41 4.84
C VAL A 164 2.50 6.35 5.21
N ARG A 165 3.64 6.30 4.51
CA ARG A 165 4.76 5.41 4.87
C ARG A 165 5.29 5.70 6.26
N HIS A 166 5.42 6.97 6.63
CA HIS A 166 5.87 7.38 7.97
C HIS A 166 4.86 6.97 9.04
N LEU A 167 3.57 7.23 8.82
CA LEU A 167 2.51 6.80 9.73
C LEU A 167 2.48 5.28 9.91
N LEU A 168 2.66 4.51 8.83
CA LEU A 168 2.80 3.05 8.90
C LEU A 168 3.98 2.60 9.76
N ALA A 169 5.11 3.30 9.71
CA ALA A 169 6.27 3.00 10.54
C ALA A 169 6.01 3.28 12.03
N LEU A 170 5.24 4.32 12.34
CA LEU A 170 4.82 4.66 13.70
C LEU A 170 3.72 3.74 14.26
N HIS A 171 2.85 3.24 13.38
CA HIS A 171 1.69 2.41 13.75
C HIS A 171 2.04 0.92 13.87
N ARG A 172 3.15 0.50 13.25
CA ARG A 172 3.80 -0.74 13.69
C ARG A 172 4.19 -0.52 15.15
N PRO A 173 3.85 -1.43 16.08
CA PRO A 173 4.53 -1.38 17.38
C PRO A 173 6.04 -1.32 17.08
N PRO A 174 6.85 -0.56 17.86
CA PRO A 174 8.29 -0.80 17.84
C PRO A 174 8.44 -2.31 17.92
N PRO A 175 9.33 -2.93 17.11
CA PRO A 175 9.49 -4.37 17.15
C PRO A 175 9.51 -4.72 18.63
N ALA A 176 8.52 -5.49 19.09
CA ALA A 176 8.54 -5.97 20.46
C ALA A 176 9.97 -6.48 20.66
N ASP A 177 10.53 -6.29 21.85
CA ASP A 177 11.58 -7.16 22.32
C ASP A 177 11.04 -8.59 22.21
N ARG A 178 11.05 -9.14 21.00
CA ARG A 178 11.13 -10.54 20.76
C ARG A 178 12.44 -10.82 21.46
N PRO A 179 12.45 -11.63 22.54
CA PRO A 179 13.69 -12.30 22.86
C PRO A 179 14.14 -12.86 21.52
N VAL A 180 15.27 -12.36 21.02
CA VAL A 180 15.98 -12.99 19.92
C VAL A 180 15.98 -14.44 20.37
N PRO A 181 15.31 -15.37 19.64
CA PRO A 181 15.36 -16.76 20.06
C PRO A 181 16.84 -16.99 20.26
N ALA A 182 17.21 -17.44 21.46
CA ALA A 182 18.57 -17.81 21.74
C ALA A 182 18.86 -18.96 20.79
N ARG A 183 19.17 -18.61 19.54
CA ARG A 183 19.67 -19.48 18.52
C ARG A 183 20.94 -19.93 19.18
N ALA A 184 20.92 -21.20 19.56
CA ALA A 184 22.08 -21.94 19.97
C ALA A 184 23.26 -21.39 19.19
N ARG A 185 24.25 -20.86 19.91
CA ARG A 185 25.51 -20.36 19.36
C ARG A 185 26.07 -21.47 18.47
N ARG A 186 25.73 -21.40 17.20
CA ARG A 186 26.28 -22.23 16.14
C ARG A 186 26.96 -21.26 15.21
N GLY A 187 28.28 -21.16 15.36
CA GLY A 187 29.21 -20.61 14.39
C GLY A 187 29.07 -19.12 14.14
N HIS A 188 30.18 -18.40 14.26
CA HIS A 188 30.32 -17.13 13.57
C HIS A 188 30.23 -17.39 12.06
N ASP A 189 29.15 -16.94 11.43
CA ASP A 189 29.26 -16.28 10.14
C ASP A 189 28.78 -14.85 10.38
N ALA A 190 29.72 -13.99 10.80
CA ALA A 190 29.45 -12.57 10.97
C ALA A 190 29.15 -12.00 9.59
N GLY A 191 27.95 -11.45 9.38
CA GLY A 191 27.65 -10.66 8.20
C GLY A 191 28.67 -9.52 8.03
N PRO A 192 28.77 -8.91 6.84
CA PRO A 192 29.77 -7.89 6.56
C PRO A 192 29.67 -6.74 7.58
N SER A 193 30.81 -6.28 8.08
CA SER A 193 30.86 -5.12 8.97
C SER A 193 30.39 -3.86 8.23
N LEU A 194 29.98 -2.85 8.99
CA LEU A 194 29.64 -1.53 8.43
C LEU A 194 30.78 -0.98 7.57
N GLU A 195 32.01 -1.12 8.04
CA GLU A 195 33.21 -0.71 7.30
C GLU A 195 33.34 -1.46 5.98
N THR A 196 33.06 -2.77 5.96
CA THR A 196 33.09 -3.61 4.75
C THR A 196 32.04 -3.16 3.72
N VAL A 197 30.88 -2.71 4.17
CA VAL A 197 29.84 -2.21 3.26
C VAL A 197 30.16 -0.81 2.76
N LEU A 198 30.65 0.07 3.62
CA LEU A 198 31.05 1.42 3.21
C LEU A 198 32.22 1.41 2.23
N SER A 199 33.14 0.46 2.32
CA SER A 199 34.27 0.36 1.37
C SER A 199 33.86 -0.08 -0.04
N ARG A 200 32.66 -0.64 -0.20
CA ARG A 200 32.09 -1.07 -1.50
C ARG A 200 31.12 -0.06 -2.10
N LEU A 201 31.04 1.13 -1.53
CA LEU A 201 30.08 2.15 -1.93
C LEU A 201 30.80 3.40 -2.42
N GLU A 202 30.26 4.01 -3.47
CA GLU A 202 30.76 5.26 -3.99
C GLU A 202 30.11 6.48 -3.34
N GLY A 203 30.82 7.61 -3.35
CA GLY A 203 30.25 8.89 -2.91
C GLY A 203 29.87 8.92 -1.42
N VAL A 204 30.52 8.08 -0.61
CA VAL A 204 30.26 7.94 0.82
C VAL A 204 30.57 9.26 1.54
N ARG A 205 29.58 9.79 2.25
CA ARG A 205 29.72 10.97 3.11
C ARG A 205 28.96 10.77 4.42
N ARG A 206 29.53 11.26 5.51
CA ARG A 206 28.92 11.15 6.83
C ARG A 206 27.79 12.17 7.00
N VAL A 207 26.64 11.72 7.51
CA VAL A 207 25.46 12.57 7.75
C VAL A 207 24.80 12.16 9.07
N GLY A 208 24.78 13.07 10.05
CA GLY A 208 24.30 12.75 11.40
C GLY A 208 25.10 11.59 12.01
N SER A 209 24.40 10.56 12.46
CA SER A 209 24.99 9.32 13.00
C SER A 209 25.26 8.23 11.95
N GLY A 210 24.95 8.47 10.67
CA GLY A 210 25.09 7.50 9.58
C GLY A 210 25.87 8.04 8.37
N TRP A 211 25.65 7.42 7.21
CA TRP A 211 26.30 7.76 5.95
C TRP A 211 25.27 7.86 4.83
N LEU A 212 25.52 8.76 3.88
CA LEU A 212 24.92 8.70 2.56
C LEU A 212 25.96 8.19 1.57
N ALA A 213 25.53 7.36 0.64
CA ALA A 213 26.33 6.85 -0.45
C ALA A 213 25.49 6.79 -1.73
N ARG A 214 26.14 6.59 -2.87
CA ARG A 214 25.45 6.25 -4.11
C ARG A 214 24.90 4.83 -4.01
N CYS A 215 23.68 4.63 -4.44
CA CYS A 215 23.08 3.30 -4.45
C CYS A 215 23.68 2.46 -5.58
N PRO A 216 24.23 1.26 -5.32
CA PRO A 216 24.81 0.42 -6.37
C PRO A 216 23.74 -0.30 -7.21
N ALA A 217 22.49 -0.35 -6.73
CA ALA A 217 21.39 -1.05 -7.41
C ALA A 217 20.77 -0.26 -8.58
N HIS A 218 21.25 0.96 -8.87
CA HIS A 218 20.86 1.72 -10.06
C HIS A 218 21.96 2.72 -10.45
N PRO A 219 21.92 3.29 -11.67
CA PRO A 219 22.82 4.38 -12.05
C PRO A 219 22.58 5.62 -11.19
N ASP A 220 23.41 5.81 -10.17
CA ASP A 220 23.24 6.88 -9.20
C ASP A 220 24.35 7.95 -9.35
N ARG A 221 23.95 9.20 -9.57
CA ARG A 221 24.86 10.34 -9.70
C ARG A 221 24.99 11.13 -8.40
N GLU A 222 23.96 11.10 -7.55
CA GLU A 222 23.87 11.85 -6.29
C GLU A 222 23.48 10.92 -5.14
N PRO A 223 24.22 10.87 -4.02
CA PRO A 223 24.01 9.87 -2.97
C PRO A 223 22.55 9.66 -2.54
N SER A 224 21.94 8.56 -3.00
CA SER A 224 20.55 8.22 -2.70
C SER A 224 20.39 7.11 -1.64
N LEU A 225 21.47 6.50 -1.17
CA LEU A 225 21.47 5.39 -0.22
C LEU A 225 21.87 5.87 1.18
N SER A 226 21.01 5.68 2.16
CA SER A 226 21.34 5.82 3.58
C SER A 226 21.88 4.51 4.13
N VAL A 227 23.03 4.58 4.80
CA VAL A 227 23.70 3.47 5.47
C VAL A 227 23.86 3.80 6.95
N GLY A 228 23.56 2.85 7.83
CA GLY A 228 23.73 3.02 9.27
C GLY A 228 23.94 1.70 10.01
N ALA A 229 24.30 1.81 11.28
CA ALA A 229 24.39 0.68 12.20
C ALA A 229 23.20 0.71 13.17
N GLY A 230 22.48 -0.41 13.25
CA GLY A 230 21.45 -0.68 14.23
C GLY A 230 21.97 -1.51 15.41
N GLU A 231 21.11 -1.72 16.40
CA GLU A 231 21.45 -2.50 17.61
C GLU A 231 21.87 -3.93 17.29
N GLY A 232 22.93 -4.38 17.97
CA GLY A 232 23.51 -5.72 17.77
C GLY A 232 24.36 -5.86 16.51
N GLY A 233 24.87 -4.75 15.95
CA GLY A 233 25.76 -4.77 14.78
C GLY A 233 25.05 -4.99 13.45
N ARG A 234 23.72 -4.86 13.40
CA ARG A 234 22.93 -5.01 12.17
C ARG A 234 23.07 -3.79 11.28
N LEU A 235 23.25 -4.00 9.99
CA LEU A 235 23.29 -2.90 9.01
C LEU A 235 21.88 -2.45 8.63
N LEU A 236 21.73 -1.14 8.51
CA LEU A 236 20.52 -0.47 8.03
C LEU A 236 20.83 0.15 6.67
N LEU A 237 20.10 -0.26 5.63
CA LEU A 237 20.22 0.23 4.26
C LEU A 237 18.86 0.76 3.80
N HIS A 238 18.82 1.99 3.28
CA HIS A 238 17.59 2.58 2.73
C HIS A 238 17.88 3.47 1.52
N CYS A 239 17.37 3.08 0.35
CA CYS A 239 17.46 3.88 -0.87
C CYS A 239 16.26 4.82 -1.01
N PHE A 240 16.50 6.12 -1.14
CA PHE A 240 15.45 7.11 -1.36
C PHE A 240 14.90 7.13 -2.80
N ALA A 241 15.64 6.55 -3.75
CA ALA A 241 15.22 6.41 -5.15
C ALA A 241 14.31 5.18 -5.41
N GLY A 242 14.12 4.31 -4.40
CA GLY A 242 13.11 3.25 -4.45
C GLY A 242 13.61 1.80 -4.55
N CYS A 243 14.93 1.57 -4.61
CA CYS A 243 15.48 0.20 -4.58
C CYS A 243 15.13 -0.50 -3.27
N ASP A 244 14.80 -1.79 -3.36
CA ASP A 244 14.57 -2.63 -2.21
C ASP A 244 15.89 -3.15 -1.60
N PHE A 245 15.79 -3.70 -0.39
CA PHE A 245 16.96 -4.19 0.35
C PHE A 245 17.68 -5.34 -0.37
N GLY A 246 16.94 -6.22 -1.05
CA GLY A 246 17.49 -7.34 -1.79
C GLY A 246 18.30 -6.87 -3.00
N GLU A 247 17.79 -5.90 -3.76
CA GLU A 247 18.49 -5.28 -4.89
C GLU A 247 19.80 -4.64 -4.46
N ILE A 248 19.80 -3.90 -3.33
CA ILE A 248 21.00 -3.26 -2.79
C ILE A 248 22.03 -4.30 -2.35
N VAL A 249 21.61 -5.34 -1.61
CA VAL A 249 22.52 -6.39 -1.14
C VAL A 249 23.05 -7.23 -2.30
N HIS A 250 22.24 -7.51 -3.31
CA HIS A 250 22.65 -8.23 -4.50
C HIS A 250 23.73 -7.46 -5.26
N ALA A 251 23.51 -6.16 -5.51
CA ALA A 251 24.50 -5.30 -6.16
C ALA A 251 25.82 -5.21 -5.35
N LEU A 252 25.73 -5.11 -4.02
CA LEU A 252 26.90 -5.15 -3.13
C LEU A 252 27.66 -6.49 -3.12
N ALA A 253 26.99 -7.58 -3.51
CA ALA A 253 27.56 -8.92 -3.58
C ALA A 253 28.16 -9.23 -4.96
N GLU A 254 27.62 -8.67 -6.04
CA GLU A 254 28.13 -8.89 -7.41
C GLU A 254 29.47 -8.19 -7.67
N GLU A 255 29.81 -7.13 -6.93
CA GLU A 255 31.16 -6.55 -6.94
C GLU A 255 32.24 -7.43 -6.26
N ALA A 256 31.90 -8.64 -5.82
CA ALA A 256 32.83 -9.59 -5.20
C ALA A 256 33.46 -10.61 -6.16
N ILE A 257 33.32 -10.45 -7.48
CA ILE A 257 33.96 -11.32 -8.48
C ILE A 257 35.00 -10.49 -9.28
N PRO A 258 36.31 -10.64 -9.03
CA PRO A 258 37.32 -10.37 -10.05
C PRO A 258 37.26 -11.40 -11.18
#